data_AF-A0A094IQL8-F1
#
_entry.id   AF-A0A094IQL8-F1
#
_cell.length_a   1.000
_cell.length_b   1.000
_cell.length_c   1.000
_cell.angle_alpha   90.00
_cell.angle_beta   90.00
_cell.angle_gamma   90.00
#
_symmetry.space_group_name_H-M   'P 1'
#
loop_
_entity.id
_entity.type
_entity.pdbx_description
1 polymer ?
#
loop_
_entity_poly.entity_id
_entity_poly.type
_entity_poly.pdbx_seq_one_letter_code
_entity_poly.pdbx_strand_id
1 'polypeptide(L)'
;MKWAIAGLVALFFAFLGLQYWAAQNEATPQPVATPRTPALPNKTEPDARAVKASVAVGYPPASEPKATLTPEGEALTEREQRVLEAVEKFKDLRDRDLLLALSNDPLAQDIIADILLVMLEQGYLEANDSFVTRRGFEGFSPLFFALMASENMDAEMLNRFLDLGSRMESNDEWRRVMARQSDLAVLETWYEATGLGPEHHQQLFNEALQAGNMAFVDFILETKGGKFDQLTFSGATAERIKEGVIGNKSLTDESLRDFYERSKPEQRAMLQRNIIALHEQRLKQIDLLLLHAELSDEERLQIERTQATLQADIQRINDFFAAQGG
;
A
#
# COMPACT_ATOMS: atom_id res chain seq x y z
N MET A 1 25.01 18.01 -7.20
CA MET A 1 24.56 16.98 -8.16
C MET A 1 23.74 15.83 -7.53
N LYS A 2 23.85 15.52 -6.21
CA LYS A 2 23.00 14.51 -5.54
C LYS A 2 21.53 14.94 -5.34
N TRP A 3 21.26 16.25 -5.28
CA TRP A 3 19.92 16.82 -5.12
C TRP A 3 19.03 16.74 -6.37
N ALA A 4 19.60 16.51 -7.56
CA ALA A 4 18.84 16.46 -8.81
C ALA A 4 18.09 15.13 -9.00
N ILE A 5 18.55 14.04 -8.39
CA ILE A 5 17.96 12.70 -8.53
C ILE A 5 16.80 12.51 -7.55
N ALA A 6 16.96 12.95 -6.29
CA ALA A 6 15.86 12.99 -5.33
C ALA A 6 14.72 13.91 -5.83
N GLY A 7 15.07 15.04 -6.47
CA GLY A 7 14.08 15.93 -7.09
C GLY A 7 13.31 15.31 -8.24
N LEU A 8 13.93 14.44 -9.05
CA LEU A 8 13.28 13.81 -10.22
C LEU A 8 12.38 12.62 -9.83
N VAL A 9 12.80 11.84 -8.83
CA VAL A 9 11.96 10.77 -8.26
C VAL A 9 10.79 11.36 -7.46
N ALA A 10 11.03 12.42 -6.67
CA ALA A 10 9.97 13.15 -5.99
C ALA A 10 9.01 13.84 -6.99
N LEU A 11 9.50 14.36 -8.12
CA LEU A 11 8.64 14.92 -9.18
C LEU A 11 7.81 13.83 -9.88
N PHE A 12 8.34 12.62 -10.06
CA PHE A 12 7.59 11.50 -10.65
C PHE A 12 6.47 11.00 -9.72
N PHE A 13 6.75 10.86 -8.41
CA PHE A 13 5.73 10.52 -7.43
C PHE A 13 4.76 11.67 -7.13
N ALA A 14 5.21 12.92 -7.18
CA ALA A 14 4.33 14.09 -7.10
C ALA A 14 3.44 14.20 -8.34
N PHE A 15 3.93 13.84 -9.53
CA PHE A 15 3.13 13.82 -10.75
C PHE A 15 2.07 12.70 -10.72
N LEU A 16 2.44 11.49 -10.26
CA LEU A 16 1.48 10.41 -10.01
C LEU A 16 0.46 10.77 -8.90
N GLY A 17 0.91 11.43 -7.83
CA GLY A 17 0.06 11.92 -6.75
C GLY A 17 -0.89 13.06 -7.16
N LEU A 18 -0.45 13.97 -8.04
CA LEU A 18 -1.29 15.04 -8.60
C LEU A 18 -2.33 14.51 -9.58
N GLN A 19 -1.99 13.49 -10.39
CA GLN A 19 -3.00 12.81 -11.21
C GLN A 19 -4.01 12.04 -10.35
N TYR A 20 -3.56 11.44 -9.25
CA TYR A 20 -4.44 10.79 -8.26
C TYR A 20 -5.36 11.80 -7.54
N TRP A 21 -4.87 13.00 -7.22
CA TRP A 21 -5.65 14.06 -6.57
C TRP A 21 -6.63 14.77 -7.53
N ALA A 22 -6.23 15.03 -8.78
CA ALA A 22 -7.10 15.65 -9.79
C ALA A 22 -8.30 14.75 -10.14
N ALA A 23 -8.09 13.43 -10.24
CA ALA A 23 -9.16 12.46 -10.50
C ALA A 23 -10.20 12.35 -9.37
N GLN A 24 -9.87 12.75 -8.13
CA GLN A 24 -10.82 12.75 -7.01
C GLN A 24 -11.72 14.00 -6.95
N ASN A 25 -11.30 15.12 -7.56
CA ASN A 25 -12.02 16.39 -7.45
C ASN A 25 -13.00 16.68 -8.61
N GLU A 26 -12.95 15.92 -9.71
CA GLU A 26 -13.88 16.10 -10.85
C GLU A 26 -15.25 15.43 -10.65
N ALA A 27 -15.43 14.63 -9.59
CA ALA A 27 -16.70 13.94 -9.31
C ALA A 27 -17.57 14.64 -8.25
N THR A 28 -17.66 15.97 -8.28
CA THR A 28 -18.69 16.69 -7.51
C THR A 28 -19.85 17.08 -8.44
N PRO A 29 -20.90 16.26 -8.58
CA PRO A 29 -22.08 16.67 -9.34
C PRO A 29 -22.73 17.88 -8.65
N GLN A 30 -22.90 18.98 -9.40
CA GLN A 30 -23.71 20.11 -8.94
C GLN A 30 -25.14 19.64 -8.67
N PRO A 31 -25.79 20.11 -7.59
CA PRO A 31 -27.18 19.74 -7.31
C PRO A 31 -28.10 20.39 -8.34
N VAL A 32 -28.67 19.57 -9.22
CA VAL A 32 -29.79 19.98 -10.09
C VAL A 32 -31.02 20.20 -9.21
N ALA A 33 -31.47 21.45 -9.12
CA ALA A 33 -32.71 21.81 -8.45
C ALA A 33 -33.90 21.12 -9.13
N THR A 34 -34.64 20.32 -8.37
CA THR A 34 -35.95 19.78 -8.78
C THR A 34 -37.07 20.37 -7.90
N PRO A 35 -38.29 20.52 -8.46
CA PRO A 35 -39.35 21.32 -7.85
C PRO A 35 -40.02 20.60 -6.67
N ARG A 36 -40.42 21.40 -5.67
CA ARG A 36 -41.18 20.98 -4.49
C ARG A 36 -42.62 20.58 -4.85
N THR A 37 -43.09 19.46 -4.29
CA THR A 37 -44.52 19.21 -4.00
C THR A 37 -44.61 18.21 -2.82
N PRO A 38 -45.74 18.08 -2.10
CA PRO A 38 -45.83 18.37 -0.66
C PRO A 38 -45.82 17.12 0.24
N ALA A 39 -45.53 17.37 1.52
CA ALA A 39 -45.39 16.41 2.60
C ALA A 39 -46.70 15.75 3.08
N LEU A 40 -46.58 14.51 3.59
CA LEU A 40 -47.20 13.91 4.81
C LEU A 40 -47.10 12.35 4.76
N PRO A 41 -47.25 11.60 5.87
CA PRO A 41 -46.56 11.66 7.16
C PRO A 41 -45.86 10.34 7.55
N ASN A 42 -44.85 10.49 8.41
CA ASN A 42 -44.35 9.59 9.47
C ASN A 42 -44.75 8.10 9.48
N LYS A 43 -43.75 7.21 9.37
CA LYS A 43 -43.79 5.85 9.95
C LYS A 43 -42.37 5.31 10.20
N THR A 44 -42.02 5.29 11.48
CA THR A 44 -41.30 4.24 12.23
C THR A 44 -39.92 3.76 11.72
N GLU A 45 -38.88 4.17 12.46
CA GLU A 45 -37.53 3.57 12.48
C GLU A 45 -37.55 2.06 12.73
N PRO A 46 -36.53 1.36 12.22
CA PRO A 46 -35.79 0.42 13.06
C PRO A 46 -34.27 0.65 13.01
N ASP A 47 -33.74 1.06 14.16
CA ASP A 47 -32.52 0.60 14.84
C ASP A 47 -31.34 0.10 13.98
N ALA A 48 -30.40 1.02 13.69
CA ALA A 48 -29.09 0.71 13.15
C ALA A 48 -28.08 0.50 14.30
N ARG A 49 -27.96 -0.74 14.79
CA ARG A 49 -26.78 -1.19 15.55
C ARG A 49 -25.82 -1.90 14.60
N ALA A 50 -24.95 -1.12 13.96
CA ALA A 50 -23.72 -1.66 13.39
C ALA A 50 -22.78 -2.04 14.54
N VAL A 51 -22.50 -3.34 14.65
CA VAL A 51 -21.61 -3.92 15.65
C VAL A 51 -20.17 -3.49 15.34
N LYS A 52 -19.61 -2.56 16.13
CA LYS A 52 -18.16 -2.37 16.22
C LYS A 52 -17.59 -3.59 16.96
N ALA A 53 -17.09 -4.58 16.23
CA ALA A 53 -16.31 -5.65 16.82
C ALA A 53 -14.86 -5.17 17.00
N SER A 54 -14.56 -4.61 18.17
CA SER A 54 -13.18 -4.57 18.67
C SER A 54 -12.95 -5.90 19.38
N VAL A 55 -12.23 -6.81 18.73
CA VAL A 55 -11.86 -8.08 19.33
C VAL A 55 -10.56 -7.87 20.09
N ALA A 56 -10.64 -7.88 21.42
CA ALA A 56 -9.48 -8.09 22.27
C ALA A 56 -9.15 -9.59 22.20
N VAL A 57 -8.16 -9.95 21.40
CA VAL A 57 -7.61 -11.31 21.37
C VAL A 57 -6.85 -11.54 22.68
N GLY A 58 -7.31 -12.50 23.48
CA GLY A 58 -6.64 -12.92 24.69
C GLY A 58 -5.38 -13.72 24.35
N TYR A 59 -4.22 -13.10 24.52
CA TYR A 59 -2.94 -13.80 24.44
C TYR A 59 -2.72 -14.66 25.70
N PRO A 60 -2.07 -15.84 25.59
CA PRO A 60 -1.65 -16.63 26.74
C PRO A 60 -0.65 -15.84 27.60
N PRO A 61 -0.56 -16.11 28.92
CA PRO A 61 0.24 -15.31 29.83
C PRO A 61 1.73 -15.35 29.46
N ALA A 62 2.35 -14.17 29.56
CA ALA A 62 3.75 -13.90 29.32
C ALA A 62 4.67 -14.94 29.95
N SER A 63 5.55 -15.52 29.13
CA SER A 63 6.77 -16.13 29.64
C SER A 63 7.65 -15.02 30.22
N GLU A 64 8.23 -15.28 31.39
CA GLU A 64 9.06 -14.36 32.16
C GLU A 64 10.12 -13.64 31.30
N PRO A 65 10.40 -12.35 31.55
CA PRO A 65 11.44 -11.63 30.83
C PRO A 65 12.80 -12.26 31.18
N LYS A 66 13.38 -12.97 30.19
CA LYS A 66 14.74 -13.45 30.29
C LYS A 66 15.67 -12.25 30.15
N ALA A 67 16.01 -11.65 31.29
CA ALA A 67 17.07 -10.66 31.40
C ALA A 67 18.36 -11.28 30.83
N THR A 68 18.74 -10.84 29.63
CA THR A 68 20.07 -11.11 29.06
C THR A 68 20.72 -9.75 28.90
N LEU A 69 21.52 -9.37 29.90
CA LEU A 69 22.41 -8.23 29.83
C LEU A 69 23.55 -8.54 28.85
N THR A 70 23.69 -7.64 27.87
CA THR A 70 24.89 -7.24 27.12
C THR A 70 25.78 -8.31 26.45
N PRO A 71 25.90 -8.27 25.11
CA PRO A 71 27.18 -8.48 24.45
C PRO A 71 27.99 -7.17 24.46
N GLU A 72 29.29 -7.34 24.64
CA GLU A 72 30.33 -6.33 24.60
C GLU A 72 30.37 -5.65 23.22
N GLY A 73 30.23 -4.32 23.19
CA GLY A 73 30.97 -3.43 22.29
C GLY A 73 30.95 -3.70 20.79
N GLU A 74 29.89 -4.25 20.21
CA GLU A 74 29.69 -4.11 18.77
C GLU A 74 29.38 -2.64 18.48
N ALA A 75 30.18 -2.02 17.61
CA ALA A 75 29.91 -0.68 17.15
C ALA A 75 28.52 -0.68 16.48
N LEU A 76 27.65 0.22 16.93
CA LEU A 76 26.32 0.40 16.34
C LEU A 76 26.48 0.59 14.83
N THR A 77 25.60 -0.07 14.08
CA THR A 77 25.49 0.16 12.65
C THR A 77 25.08 1.62 12.40
N GLU A 78 25.42 2.16 11.22
CA GLU A 78 25.04 3.53 10.84
C GLU A 78 23.50 3.72 10.93
N ARG A 79 22.73 2.67 10.64
CA ARG A 79 21.25 2.70 10.75
C ARG A 79 20.80 2.83 12.19
N GLU A 80 21.34 2.01 13.11
CA GLU A 80 20.99 2.06 14.54
C GLU A 80 21.36 3.41 15.16
N GLN A 81 22.53 3.94 14.83
CA GLN A 81 22.94 5.26 15.32
C GLN A 81 22.00 6.37 14.83
N ARG A 82 21.57 6.30 13.56
CA ARG A 82 20.59 7.23 12.99
C ARG A 82 19.22 7.11 13.66
N VAL A 83 18.78 5.89 13.98
CA VAL A 83 17.53 5.65 14.74
C VAL A 83 17.62 6.30 16.12
N LEU A 84 18.71 6.10 16.85
CA LEU A 84 18.88 6.71 18.18
C LEU A 84 18.93 8.25 18.12
N GLU A 85 19.61 8.83 17.13
CA GLU A 85 19.62 10.28 16.91
C GLU A 85 18.20 10.80 16.63
N ALA A 86 17.43 10.10 15.80
CA ALA A 86 16.05 10.45 15.49
C ALA A 86 15.14 10.37 16.71
N VAL A 87 15.26 9.30 17.51
CA VAL A 87 14.49 9.13 18.74
C VAL A 87 14.79 10.27 19.71
N GLU A 88 16.06 10.60 19.93
CA GLU A 88 16.44 11.71 20.82
C GLU A 88 15.88 13.06 20.34
N LYS A 89 15.82 13.27 19.03
CA LYS A 89 15.25 14.48 18.42
C LYS A 89 13.73 14.55 18.53
N PHE A 90 13.02 13.41 18.47
CA PHE A 90 11.56 13.37 18.37
C PHE A 90 10.85 12.94 19.67
N LYS A 91 11.58 12.47 20.69
CA LYS A 91 10.99 11.90 21.93
C LYS A 91 10.05 12.82 22.70
N ASP A 92 10.17 14.14 22.54
CA ASP A 92 9.32 15.13 23.21
C ASP A 92 8.14 15.58 22.34
N LEU A 93 8.07 15.13 21.08
CA LEU A 93 6.97 15.44 20.17
C LEU A 93 5.81 14.45 20.35
N ARG A 94 4.59 14.94 20.19
CA ARG A 94 3.36 14.13 20.27
C ARG A 94 2.43 14.47 19.12
N ASP A 95 1.42 13.63 18.93
CA ASP A 95 0.30 13.85 18.03
C ASP A 95 0.71 14.28 16.61
N ARG A 96 0.10 15.36 16.13
CA ARG A 96 0.33 15.92 14.79
C ARG A 96 1.75 16.43 14.62
N ASP A 97 2.39 16.94 15.66
CA ASP A 97 3.75 17.48 15.56
C ASP A 97 4.77 16.36 15.32
N LEU A 98 4.59 15.22 15.99
CA LEU A 98 5.38 14.03 15.73
C LEU A 98 5.14 13.50 14.31
N LEU A 99 3.89 13.40 13.87
CA LEU A 99 3.56 12.97 12.50
C LEU A 99 4.22 13.87 11.45
N LEU A 100 4.16 15.19 11.63
CA LEU A 100 4.79 16.15 10.74
C LEU A 100 6.32 16.05 10.76
N ALA A 101 6.92 15.84 11.92
CA ALA A 101 8.37 15.67 12.03
C ALA A 101 8.83 14.40 11.31
N LEU A 102 8.20 13.26 11.58
CA LEU A 102 8.54 11.99 10.95
C LEU A 102 8.36 12.01 9.42
N SER A 103 7.35 12.74 8.93
CA SER A 103 7.05 12.80 7.48
C SER A 103 7.98 13.74 6.69
N ASN A 104 8.50 14.78 7.34
CA ASN A 104 9.23 15.86 6.63
C ASN A 104 10.71 15.92 6.96
N ASP A 105 11.16 15.27 8.04
CA ASP A 105 12.55 15.35 8.46
C ASP A 105 13.42 14.31 7.73
N PRO A 106 14.51 14.73 7.05
CA PRO A 106 15.39 13.80 6.34
C PRO A 106 15.99 12.71 7.22
N LEU A 107 16.12 12.96 8.53
CA LEU A 107 16.66 11.98 9.47
C LEU A 107 15.77 10.74 9.59
N ALA A 108 14.46 10.91 9.45
CA ALA A 108 13.49 9.83 9.60
C ALA A 108 13.34 8.96 8.33
N GLN A 109 13.91 9.39 7.21
CA GLN A 109 13.37 9.08 5.89
C GLN A 109 13.08 7.61 5.58
N ASP A 110 13.86 6.62 5.95
CA ASP A 110 13.65 5.20 5.56
C ASP A 110 13.67 4.30 6.80
N ILE A 111 13.44 4.91 7.96
CA ILE A 111 13.54 4.32 9.30
C ILE A 111 12.34 4.72 10.19
N ILE A 112 11.25 5.23 9.62
CA ILE A 112 10.08 5.68 10.41
C ILE A 112 9.57 4.55 11.32
N ALA A 113 9.45 3.34 10.80
CA ALA A 113 8.98 2.20 11.57
C ALA A 113 9.95 1.84 12.72
N ASP A 114 11.27 1.86 12.48
CA ASP A 114 12.28 1.63 13.52
C ASP A 114 12.22 2.70 14.62
N ILE A 115 12.08 3.97 14.23
CA ILE A 115 11.97 5.09 15.18
C ILE A 115 10.75 4.92 16.08
N LEU A 116 9.58 4.67 15.48
CA LEU A 116 8.34 4.48 16.22
C LEU A 116 8.42 3.29 17.17
N LEU A 117 9.03 2.20 16.74
CA LEU A 117 9.20 1.01 17.54
C LEU A 117 10.06 1.29 18.78
N VAL A 118 11.21 1.94 18.60
CA VAL A 118 12.07 2.34 19.73
C VAL A 118 11.37 3.34 20.65
N MET A 119 10.57 4.26 20.11
CA MET A 119 9.79 5.20 20.93
C MET A 119 8.73 4.49 21.78
N LEU A 120 8.12 3.40 21.28
CA LEU A 120 7.22 2.54 22.07
C LEU A 120 7.99 1.76 23.14
N GLU A 121 9.12 1.14 22.78
CA GLU A 121 9.96 0.37 23.71
C GLU A 121 10.47 1.22 24.88
N GLN A 122 10.76 2.49 24.63
CA GLN A 122 11.23 3.45 25.65
C GLN A 122 10.08 4.17 26.39
N GLY A 123 8.82 3.89 26.04
CA GLY A 123 7.65 4.48 26.68
C GLY A 123 7.44 5.96 26.37
N TYR A 124 8.00 6.47 25.28
CA TYR A 124 7.67 7.83 24.80
C TYR A 124 6.32 7.87 24.09
N LEU A 125 5.85 6.74 23.57
CA LEU A 125 4.54 6.62 22.92
C LEU A 125 3.75 5.47 23.54
N GLU A 126 2.42 5.61 23.50
CA GLU A 126 1.50 4.51 23.77
C GLU A 126 1.15 3.81 22.45
N ALA A 127 1.03 2.48 22.48
CA ALA A 127 0.93 1.64 21.28
C ALA A 127 -0.30 1.92 20.39
N ASN A 128 -1.35 2.52 20.96
CA ASN A 128 -2.61 2.78 20.28
C ASN A 128 -3.06 4.25 20.38
N ASP A 129 -2.17 5.15 20.82
CA ASP A 129 -2.48 6.56 20.83
C ASP A 129 -2.55 7.09 19.40
N SER A 130 -3.60 7.86 19.13
CA SER A 130 -3.85 8.41 17.80
C SER A 130 -3.03 9.67 17.57
N PHE A 131 -2.12 9.68 16.60
CA PHE A 131 -1.43 10.90 16.21
C PHE A 131 -2.36 11.99 15.67
N VAL A 132 -3.41 11.60 14.96
CA VAL A 132 -4.43 12.49 14.41
C VAL A 132 -5.77 11.76 14.34
N THR A 133 -6.80 12.34 14.95
CA THR A 133 -8.19 11.90 14.78
C THR A 133 -8.81 12.61 13.58
N ARG A 134 -9.42 11.87 12.65
CA ARG A 134 -10.28 12.42 11.59
C ARG A 134 -11.72 11.97 11.84
N ARG A 135 -12.72 12.74 11.39
CA ARG A 135 -14.12 12.29 11.48
C ARG A 135 -14.26 10.93 10.79
N GLY A 136 -14.65 9.90 11.56
CA GLY A 136 -14.82 8.54 11.06
C GLY A 136 -13.58 7.64 11.15
N PHE A 137 -12.42 8.14 11.57
CA PHE A 137 -11.20 7.36 11.74
C PHE A 137 -10.50 7.73 13.04
N GLU A 138 -10.58 6.83 14.03
CA GLU A 138 -10.08 7.00 15.40
C GLU A 138 -8.58 6.68 15.58
N GLY A 139 -7.80 6.71 14.49
CA GLY A 139 -6.49 7.30 14.63
C GLY A 139 -5.35 6.65 13.87
N PHE A 140 -4.44 7.51 13.45
CA PHE A 140 -3.10 7.12 13.03
C PHE A 140 -2.33 6.63 14.26
N SER A 141 -2.50 5.36 14.64
CA SER A 141 -1.65 4.73 15.65
C SER A 141 -0.20 4.62 15.17
N PRO A 142 0.78 4.43 16.07
CA PRO A 142 2.17 4.16 15.68
C PRO A 142 2.29 3.04 14.64
N LEU A 143 1.64 1.89 14.87
CA LEU A 143 1.67 0.78 13.92
C LEU A 143 1.04 1.15 12.58
N PHE A 144 -0.14 1.78 12.57
CA PHE A 144 -0.78 2.18 11.32
C PHE A 144 0.09 3.15 10.53
N PHE A 145 0.74 4.10 11.20
CA PHE A 145 1.63 5.06 10.55
C PHE A 145 2.91 4.38 10.05
N ALA A 146 3.47 3.43 10.79
CA ALA A 146 4.61 2.63 10.35
C ALA A 146 4.29 1.84 9.07
N LEU A 147 3.13 1.17 9.01
CA LEU A 147 2.67 0.45 7.82
C LEU A 147 2.43 1.37 6.61
N MET A 148 1.94 2.59 6.85
CA MET A 148 1.70 3.55 5.78
C MET A 148 3.00 4.15 5.22
N ALA A 149 3.96 4.43 6.11
CA ALA A 149 5.15 5.21 5.78
C ALA A 149 6.36 4.33 5.43
N SER A 150 6.37 3.06 5.82
CA SER A 150 7.46 2.13 5.54
C SER A 150 7.14 1.29 4.31
N GLU A 151 8.07 1.27 3.35
CA GLU A 151 8.07 0.31 2.24
C GLU A 151 8.69 -1.04 2.66
N ASN A 152 9.29 -1.12 3.85
CA ASN A 152 10.06 -2.26 4.34
C ASN A 152 9.46 -2.90 5.60
N MET A 153 8.13 -2.80 5.80
CA MET A 153 7.51 -3.55 6.89
C MET A 153 7.58 -5.04 6.58
N ASP A 154 8.25 -5.79 7.45
CA ASP A 154 8.29 -7.25 7.42
C ASP A 154 7.53 -7.84 8.62
N ALA A 155 7.36 -9.17 8.61
CA ALA A 155 6.65 -9.86 9.68
C ALA A 155 7.34 -9.75 11.05
N GLU A 156 8.67 -9.67 11.11
CA GLU A 156 9.41 -9.55 12.37
C GLU A 156 9.13 -8.19 13.02
N MET A 157 9.24 -7.11 12.25
CA MET A 157 8.95 -5.76 12.71
C MET A 157 7.48 -5.60 13.10
N LEU A 158 6.55 -6.15 12.31
CA LEU A 158 5.13 -6.17 12.65
C LEU A 158 4.90 -6.83 14.01
N ASN A 159 5.45 -8.03 14.22
CA ASN A 159 5.28 -8.76 15.48
C ASN A 159 5.81 -7.98 16.68
N ARG A 160 6.93 -7.25 16.53
CA ARG A 160 7.43 -6.38 17.62
C ARG A 160 6.44 -5.28 18.00
N PHE A 161 5.74 -4.66 17.04
CA PHE A 161 4.65 -3.72 17.37
C PHE A 161 3.51 -4.42 18.12
N LEU A 162 3.13 -5.63 17.70
CA LEU A 162 2.05 -6.40 18.33
C LEU A 162 2.42 -6.82 19.77
N ASP A 163 3.66 -7.22 20.01
CA ASP A 163 4.19 -7.57 21.33
C ASP A 163 4.16 -6.37 22.31
N LEU A 164 4.28 -5.15 21.77
CA LEU A 164 4.13 -3.90 22.53
C LEU A 164 2.66 -3.46 22.68
N GLY A 165 1.70 -4.28 22.23
CA GLY A 165 0.27 -4.07 22.41
C GLY A 165 -0.41 -3.22 21.34
N SER A 166 0.25 -2.97 20.20
CA SER A 166 -0.41 -2.32 19.06
C SER A 166 -1.55 -3.18 18.53
N ARG A 167 -2.64 -2.52 18.14
CA ARG A 167 -3.84 -3.16 17.58
C ARG A 167 -3.91 -2.96 16.09
N MET A 168 -4.41 -3.99 15.42
CA MET A 168 -4.80 -3.93 14.01
C MET A 168 -6.31 -3.79 13.89
N GLU A 169 -6.75 -3.15 12.82
CA GLU A 169 -8.17 -3.02 12.50
C GLU A 169 -8.46 -3.45 11.07
N SER A 170 -9.73 -3.74 10.80
CA SER A 170 -10.23 -4.16 9.49
C SER A 170 -10.97 -3.04 8.74
N ASN A 171 -10.94 -1.80 9.20
CA ASN A 171 -11.66 -0.69 8.56
C ASN A 171 -11.09 -0.32 7.17
N ASP A 172 -11.78 0.56 6.44
CA ASP A 172 -11.42 0.93 5.06
C ASP A 172 -9.99 1.47 4.93
N GLU A 173 -9.54 2.29 5.88
CA GLU A 173 -8.19 2.85 5.91
C GLU A 173 -7.13 1.75 6.06
N TRP A 174 -7.34 0.80 6.96
CA TRP A 174 -6.46 -0.35 7.13
C TRP A 174 -6.41 -1.21 5.87
N ARG A 175 -7.57 -1.52 5.28
CA ARG A 175 -7.62 -2.28 4.01
C ARG A 175 -6.81 -1.60 2.91
N ARG A 176 -6.91 -0.27 2.79
CA ARG A 176 -6.15 0.52 1.80
C ARG A 176 -4.63 0.50 2.04
N VAL A 177 -4.21 0.56 3.31
CA VAL A 177 -2.78 0.48 3.66
C VAL A 177 -2.24 -0.93 3.44
N MET A 178 -3.00 -1.93 3.85
CA MET A 178 -2.62 -3.34 3.71
C MET A 178 -2.56 -3.76 2.25
N ALA A 179 -3.45 -3.25 1.40
CA ALA A 179 -3.39 -3.49 -0.04
C ALA A 179 -2.06 -3.07 -0.70
N ARG A 180 -1.26 -2.21 -0.06
CA ARG A 180 0.05 -1.77 -0.57
C ARG A 180 1.24 -2.54 0.01
N GLN A 181 1.02 -3.40 1.00
CA GLN A 181 2.10 -4.14 1.64
C GLN A 181 2.60 -5.25 0.70
N SER A 182 3.92 -5.34 0.56
CA SER A 182 4.57 -6.31 -0.33
C SER A 182 4.83 -7.66 0.35
N ASP A 183 5.00 -7.66 1.67
CA ASP A 183 5.26 -8.87 2.44
C ASP A 183 3.96 -9.66 2.68
N LEU A 184 3.91 -10.89 2.17
CA LEU A 184 2.77 -11.78 2.32
C LEU A 184 2.51 -12.20 3.78
N ALA A 185 3.56 -12.34 4.58
CA ALA A 185 3.41 -12.71 5.99
C ALA A 185 2.79 -11.57 6.81
N VAL A 186 3.07 -10.31 6.43
CA VAL A 186 2.40 -9.12 7.01
C VAL A 186 0.90 -9.14 6.65
N LEU A 187 0.56 -9.42 5.39
CA LEU A 187 -0.83 -9.53 4.92
C LEU A 187 -1.58 -10.66 5.65
N GLU A 188 -0.94 -11.82 5.79
CA GLU A 188 -1.52 -12.99 6.47
C GLU A 188 -1.77 -12.73 7.95
N THR A 189 -0.77 -12.18 8.65
CA THR A 189 -0.89 -11.83 10.07
C THR A 189 -2.04 -10.85 10.30
N TRP A 190 -2.16 -9.81 9.46
CA TRP A 190 -3.25 -8.85 9.54
C TRP A 190 -4.62 -9.48 9.26
N TYR A 191 -4.73 -10.28 8.20
CA TYR A 191 -5.98 -10.96 7.83
C TYR A 191 -6.52 -11.82 8.98
N GLU A 192 -5.63 -12.59 9.61
CA GLU A 192 -5.97 -13.50 10.70
C GLU A 192 -6.30 -12.76 11.99
N ALA A 193 -5.49 -11.78 12.38
CA ALA A 193 -5.69 -11.02 13.61
C ALA A 193 -6.95 -10.16 13.61
N THR A 194 -7.37 -9.69 12.42
CA THR A 194 -8.58 -8.85 12.29
C THR A 194 -9.85 -9.65 12.01
N GLY A 195 -9.74 -10.97 11.89
CA GLY A 195 -10.88 -11.87 11.68
C GLY A 195 -11.63 -11.61 10.38
N LEU A 196 -10.92 -11.18 9.32
CA LEU A 196 -11.51 -11.01 8.00
C LEU A 196 -11.94 -12.38 7.45
N GLY A 197 -13.12 -12.44 6.85
CA GLY A 197 -13.66 -13.63 6.21
C GLY A 197 -14.15 -13.40 4.77
N PRO A 198 -14.83 -14.40 4.18
CA PRO A 198 -15.35 -14.34 2.81
C PRO A 198 -16.23 -13.13 2.51
N GLU A 199 -16.96 -12.62 3.51
CA GLU A 199 -17.79 -11.42 3.38
C GLU A 199 -16.99 -10.15 3.03
N HIS A 200 -15.67 -10.16 3.25
CA HIS A 200 -14.78 -9.06 2.91
C HIS A 200 -13.96 -9.29 1.63
N HIS A 201 -13.95 -10.50 1.07
CA HIS A 201 -13.05 -10.86 -0.03
C HIS A 201 -13.24 -9.98 -1.27
N GLN A 202 -14.48 -9.62 -1.62
CA GLN A 202 -14.73 -8.70 -2.74
C GLN A 202 -14.08 -7.34 -2.53
N GLN A 203 -14.16 -6.80 -1.31
CA GLN A 203 -13.57 -5.50 -1.00
C GLN A 203 -12.04 -5.59 -1.00
N LEU A 204 -11.47 -6.62 -0.36
CA LEU A 204 -10.02 -6.82 -0.33
C LEU A 204 -9.45 -7.04 -1.74
N PHE A 205 -10.16 -7.80 -2.57
CA PHE A 205 -9.81 -8.03 -3.97
C PHE A 205 -9.77 -6.71 -4.75
N ASN A 206 -10.79 -5.88 -4.60
CA ASN A 206 -10.85 -4.57 -5.25
C ASN A 206 -9.75 -3.61 -4.78
N GLU A 207 -9.45 -3.59 -3.48
CA GLU A 207 -8.37 -2.76 -2.91
C GLU A 207 -6.99 -3.25 -3.39
N ALA A 208 -6.75 -4.56 -3.40
CA ALA A 208 -5.52 -5.17 -3.92
C ALA A 208 -5.31 -4.83 -5.40
N LEU A 209 -6.38 -4.93 -6.20
CA LEU A 209 -6.38 -4.56 -7.61
C LEU A 209 -6.07 -3.08 -7.83
N GLN A 210 -6.71 -2.21 -7.05
CA GLN A 210 -6.49 -0.77 -7.12
C GLN A 210 -5.06 -0.38 -6.70
N ALA A 211 -4.51 -1.05 -5.69
CA ALA A 211 -3.12 -0.88 -5.28
C ALA A 211 -2.13 -1.54 -6.26
N GLY A 212 -2.62 -2.39 -7.17
CA GLY A 212 -1.78 -3.13 -8.10
C GLY A 212 -1.02 -4.29 -7.47
N ASN A 213 -1.41 -4.71 -6.27
CA ASN A 213 -0.76 -5.75 -5.49
C ASN A 213 -1.28 -7.13 -5.87
N MET A 214 -0.68 -7.71 -6.91
CA MET A 214 -1.12 -9.01 -7.42
C MET A 214 -0.81 -10.15 -6.45
N ALA A 215 0.21 -10.02 -5.59
CA ALA A 215 0.48 -11.02 -4.55
C ALA A 215 -0.70 -11.09 -3.55
N PHE A 216 -1.28 -9.94 -3.20
CA PHE A 216 -2.45 -9.91 -2.34
C PHE A 216 -3.72 -10.40 -3.06
N VAL A 217 -3.86 -10.15 -4.37
CA VAL A 217 -4.92 -10.76 -5.19
C VAL A 217 -4.81 -12.29 -5.16
N ASP A 218 -3.62 -12.82 -5.46
CA ASP A 218 -3.34 -14.27 -5.48
C ASP A 218 -3.62 -14.89 -4.10
N PHE A 219 -3.23 -14.21 -3.03
CA PHE A 219 -3.54 -14.61 -1.64
C PHE A 219 -5.04 -14.74 -1.38
N ILE A 220 -5.84 -13.73 -1.77
CA ILE A 220 -7.29 -13.76 -1.56
C ILE A 220 -7.93 -14.89 -2.37
N LEU A 221 -7.60 -14.99 -3.66
CA LEU A 221 -8.22 -15.96 -4.57
C LEU A 221 -7.83 -17.40 -4.25
N GLU A 222 -6.54 -17.67 -4.06
CA GLU A 222 -6.01 -19.03 -3.97
C GLU A 222 -5.86 -19.52 -2.53
N THR A 223 -5.43 -18.65 -1.61
CA THR A 223 -5.12 -19.06 -0.23
C THR A 223 -6.34 -18.94 0.67
N LYS A 224 -7.06 -17.82 0.60
CA LYS A 224 -8.25 -17.58 1.44
C LYS A 224 -9.56 -18.07 0.79
N GLY A 225 -9.48 -18.66 -0.41
CA GLY A 225 -10.61 -19.33 -1.06
C GLY A 225 -11.52 -18.40 -1.88
N GLY A 226 -11.09 -17.16 -2.13
CA GLY A 226 -11.83 -16.16 -2.90
C GLY A 226 -12.31 -16.62 -4.27
N LYS A 227 -11.61 -17.58 -4.91
CA LYS A 227 -12.05 -18.17 -6.17
C LYS A 227 -13.40 -18.88 -6.11
N PHE A 228 -13.86 -19.27 -4.92
CA PHE A 228 -15.16 -19.92 -4.71
C PHE A 228 -16.27 -18.93 -4.33
N ASP A 229 -15.92 -17.67 -4.05
CA ASP A 229 -16.85 -16.65 -3.55
C ASP A 229 -17.55 -15.85 -4.66
N GLN A 230 -17.39 -16.27 -5.92
CA GLN A 230 -17.97 -15.60 -7.09
C GLN A 230 -17.64 -14.11 -7.17
N LEU A 231 -16.39 -13.75 -6.81
CA LEU A 231 -15.93 -12.37 -6.84
C LEU A 231 -16.11 -11.79 -8.25
N THR A 232 -16.71 -10.61 -8.33
CA THR A 232 -16.95 -9.91 -9.58
C THR A 232 -15.84 -8.91 -9.84
N PHE A 233 -15.30 -8.90 -11.05
CA PHE A 233 -14.40 -7.86 -11.50
C PHE A 233 -15.15 -6.86 -12.37
N SER A 234 -15.88 -5.95 -11.72
CA SER A 234 -16.77 -4.99 -12.39
C SER A 234 -16.77 -3.63 -11.70
N GLY A 235 -17.47 -2.65 -12.29
CA GLY A 235 -17.62 -1.31 -11.75
C GLY A 235 -16.36 -0.45 -11.86
N ALA A 236 -16.26 0.59 -11.03
CA ALA A 236 -15.24 1.64 -11.18
C ALA A 236 -13.79 1.12 -11.11
N THR A 237 -13.51 0.06 -10.37
CA THR A 237 -12.17 -0.53 -10.29
C THR A 237 -11.79 -1.24 -11.58
N ALA A 238 -12.70 -2.06 -12.14
CA ALA A 238 -12.48 -2.74 -13.40
C ALA A 238 -12.36 -1.74 -14.56
N GLU A 239 -13.22 -0.73 -14.60
CA GLU A 239 -13.16 0.34 -15.61
C GLU A 239 -11.82 1.10 -15.55
N ARG A 240 -11.36 1.47 -14.37
CA ARG A 240 -10.06 2.16 -14.21
C ARG A 240 -8.88 1.30 -14.67
N ILE A 241 -8.91 0.00 -14.34
CA ILE A 241 -7.84 -0.92 -14.77
C ILE A 241 -7.90 -1.13 -16.28
N LYS A 242 -9.11 -1.28 -16.84
CA LYS A 242 -9.35 -1.37 -18.28
C LYS A 242 -8.82 -0.14 -19.01
N GLU A 243 -9.16 1.06 -18.56
CA GLU A 243 -8.63 2.32 -19.12
C GLU A 243 -7.11 2.39 -19.04
N GLY A 244 -6.52 2.00 -17.90
CA GLY A 244 -5.08 1.98 -17.71
C GLY A 244 -4.36 0.97 -18.61
N VAL A 245 -4.98 -0.19 -18.87
CA VAL A 245 -4.48 -1.22 -19.78
C VAL A 245 -4.60 -0.75 -21.23
N ILE A 246 -5.77 -0.29 -21.66
CA ILE A 246 -6.01 0.17 -23.04
C ILE A 246 -5.15 1.40 -23.37
N GLY A 247 -4.96 2.29 -22.40
CA GLY A 247 -4.12 3.48 -22.54
C GLY A 247 -2.62 3.20 -22.51
N ASN A 248 -2.19 1.95 -22.28
CA ASN A 248 -0.78 1.62 -22.18
C ASN A 248 -0.09 1.78 -23.54
N LYS A 249 1.05 2.49 -23.54
CA LYS A 249 1.85 2.73 -24.74
C LYS A 249 3.09 1.84 -24.68
N SER A 250 3.41 1.25 -25.83
CA SER A 250 4.62 0.42 -25.95
C SER A 250 5.89 1.24 -25.67
N LEU A 251 6.85 0.62 -25.01
CA LEU A 251 8.18 1.19 -24.80
C LEU A 251 8.99 1.17 -26.09
N THR A 252 9.42 2.35 -26.54
CA THR A 252 10.29 2.48 -27.72
C THR A 252 11.76 2.27 -27.36
N ASP A 253 12.57 1.85 -28.32
CA ASP A 253 14.03 1.75 -28.14
C ASP A 253 14.67 3.06 -27.69
N GLU A 254 14.12 4.19 -28.17
CA GLU A 254 14.54 5.54 -27.76
C GLU A 254 14.26 5.76 -26.28
N SER A 255 13.08 5.40 -25.79
CA SER A 255 12.75 5.51 -24.36
C SER A 255 13.65 4.62 -23.48
N LEU A 256 13.92 3.39 -23.91
CA LEU A 256 14.81 2.47 -23.19
C LEU A 256 16.24 3.00 -23.14
N ARG A 257 16.73 3.55 -24.26
CA ARG A 257 18.04 4.19 -24.34
C ARG A 257 18.13 5.40 -23.41
N ASP A 258 17.14 6.27 -23.45
CA ASP A 258 17.05 7.43 -22.57
C ASP A 258 17.08 7.02 -21.09
N PHE A 259 16.33 5.99 -20.70
CA PHE A 259 16.36 5.48 -19.32
C PHE A 259 17.74 4.89 -18.96
N TYR A 260 18.35 4.13 -19.87
CA TYR A 260 19.63 3.48 -19.66
C TYR A 260 20.79 4.48 -19.51
N GLU A 261 20.82 5.51 -20.36
CA GLU A 261 21.86 6.55 -20.36
C GLU A 261 21.75 7.47 -19.14
N ARG A 262 20.53 7.74 -18.67
CA ARG A 262 20.29 8.55 -17.45
C ARG A 262 20.55 7.78 -16.15
N SER A 263 20.58 6.44 -16.22
CA SER A 263 20.78 5.58 -15.06
C SER A 263 22.26 5.31 -14.80
N LYS A 264 22.65 5.35 -13.53
CA LYS A 264 24.01 4.96 -13.13
C LYS A 264 24.26 3.48 -13.41
N PRO A 265 25.50 3.07 -13.75
CA PRO A 265 25.82 1.67 -14.04
C PRO A 265 25.30 0.68 -13.00
N GLU A 266 25.50 0.99 -11.72
CA GLU A 266 25.07 0.16 -10.58
C GLU A 266 23.55 0.06 -10.42
N GLN A 267 22.76 0.95 -11.03
CA GLN A 267 21.31 0.99 -10.94
C GLN A 267 20.60 0.32 -12.13
N ARG A 268 21.33 -0.01 -13.21
CA ARG A 268 20.74 -0.52 -14.46
C ARG A 268 20.02 -1.85 -14.27
N ALA A 269 20.59 -2.76 -13.49
CA ALA A 269 19.95 -4.05 -13.19
C ALA A 269 18.63 -3.86 -12.41
N MET A 270 18.61 -2.90 -11.47
CA MET A 270 17.40 -2.57 -10.71
C MET A 270 16.35 -1.90 -11.62
N LEU A 271 16.77 -0.98 -12.48
CA LEU A 271 15.90 -0.35 -13.47
C LEU A 271 15.23 -1.40 -14.38
N GLN A 272 16.02 -2.32 -14.95
CA GLN A 272 15.49 -3.40 -15.79
C GLN A 272 14.43 -4.21 -15.04
N ARG A 273 14.74 -4.66 -13.82
CA ARG A 273 13.80 -5.41 -12.98
C ARG A 273 12.52 -4.64 -12.70
N ASN A 274 12.62 -3.34 -12.39
CA ASN A 274 11.45 -2.51 -12.07
C ASN A 274 10.53 -2.32 -13.29
N ILE A 275 11.11 -2.09 -14.48
CA ILE A 275 10.31 -1.94 -15.71
C ILE A 275 9.62 -3.28 -16.04
N ILE A 276 10.34 -4.40 -15.94
CA ILE A 276 9.76 -5.73 -16.18
C ILE A 276 8.64 -6.03 -15.18
N ALA A 277 8.88 -5.81 -13.88
CA ALA A 277 7.89 -6.04 -12.84
C ALA A 277 6.59 -5.23 -13.09
N LEU A 278 6.70 -3.99 -13.58
CA LEU A 278 5.55 -3.20 -13.98
C LEU A 278 4.78 -3.85 -15.15
N HIS A 279 5.48 -4.39 -16.15
CA HIS A 279 4.84 -5.06 -17.29
C HIS A 279 4.16 -6.36 -16.85
N GLU A 280 4.83 -7.17 -16.02
CA GLU A 280 4.27 -8.41 -15.46
C GLU A 280 3.03 -8.13 -14.61
N GLN A 281 3.04 -7.08 -13.81
CA GLN A 281 1.88 -6.62 -13.06
C GLN A 281 0.71 -6.26 -13.99
N ARG A 282 0.97 -5.55 -15.09
CA ARG A 282 -0.07 -5.22 -16.09
C ARG A 282 -0.59 -6.46 -16.80
N LEU A 283 0.27 -7.43 -17.12
CA LEU A 283 -0.15 -8.71 -17.70
C LEU A 283 -1.10 -9.46 -16.78
N LYS A 284 -0.79 -9.55 -15.48
CA LYS A 284 -1.71 -10.16 -14.50
C LYS A 284 -3.06 -9.44 -14.43
N GLN A 285 -3.06 -8.10 -14.48
CA GLN A 285 -4.31 -7.33 -14.54
C GLN A 285 -5.12 -7.61 -15.81
N ILE A 286 -4.45 -7.78 -16.95
CA ILE A 286 -5.08 -8.18 -18.21
C ILE A 286 -5.72 -9.56 -18.09
N ASP A 287 -5.01 -10.53 -17.52
CA ASP A 287 -5.53 -11.89 -17.38
C ASP A 287 -6.82 -11.88 -16.54
N LEU A 288 -6.86 -11.06 -15.48
CA LEU A 288 -8.06 -10.87 -14.66
C LEU A 288 -9.21 -10.18 -15.44
N LEU A 289 -8.91 -9.16 -16.25
CA LEU A 289 -9.91 -8.54 -17.13
C LEU A 289 -10.50 -9.58 -18.09
N LEU A 290 -9.67 -10.38 -18.74
CA LEU A 290 -10.10 -11.34 -19.74
C LEU A 290 -10.93 -12.49 -19.16
N LEU A 291 -10.62 -12.91 -17.93
CA LEU A 291 -11.29 -14.00 -17.22
C LEU A 291 -12.58 -13.57 -16.52
N HIS A 292 -12.60 -12.39 -15.90
CA HIS A 292 -13.64 -12.04 -14.92
C HIS A 292 -14.43 -10.77 -15.25
N ALA A 293 -13.96 -9.92 -16.17
CA ALA A 293 -14.70 -8.70 -16.52
C ALA A 293 -15.71 -8.96 -17.65
N GLU A 294 -16.82 -8.22 -17.59
CA GLU A 294 -17.76 -8.12 -18.69
C GLU A 294 -17.17 -7.18 -19.75
N LEU A 295 -16.65 -7.75 -20.84
CA LEU A 295 -16.00 -7.02 -21.93
C LEU A 295 -16.79 -7.20 -23.21
N SER A 296 -16.98 -6.11 -23.97
CA SER A 296 -17.40 -6.19 -25.36
C SER A 296 -16.32 -6.87 -26.23
N ASP A 297 -16.69 -7.36 -27.40
CA ASP A 297 -15.74 -7.99 -28.34
C ASP A 297 -14.62 -7.03 -28.74
N GLU A 298 -14.93 -5.74 -28.89
CA GLU A 298 -13.95 -4.71 -29.23
C GLU A 298 -12.97 -4.47 -28.08
N GLU A 299 -13.47 -4.35 -26.85
CA GLU A 299 -12.62 -4.18 -25.66
C GLU A 299 -11.73 -5.41 -25.43
N ARG A 300 -12.29 -6.62 -25.58
CA ARG A 300 -11.54 -7.87 -25.47
C ARG A 300 -10.39 -7.90 -26.47
N LEU A 301 -10.66 -7.56 -27.73
CA LEU A 301 -9.63 -7.51 -28.78
C LEU A 301 -8.56 -6.45 -28.50
N GLN A 302 -8.93 -5.29 -27.96
CA GLN A 302 -7.97 -4.26 -27.58
C GLN A 302 -7.07 -4.73 -26.42
N ILE A 303 -7.65 -5.36 -25.40
CA ILE A 303 -6.92 -5.89 -24.25
C ILE A 303 -5.95 -7.01 -24.67
N GLU A 304 -6.38 -7.94 -25.54
CA GLU A 304 -5.51 -9.00 -26.09
C GLU A 304 -4.33 -8.42 -26.90
N ARG A 305 -4.55 -7.34 -27.67
CA ARG A 305 -3.47 -6.63 -28.36
C ARG A 305 -2.50 -5.97 -27.39
N THR A 306 -3.00 -5.36 -26.32
CA THR A 306 -2.14 -4.80 -25.28
C THR A 306 -1.33 -5.90 -24.59
N GLN A 307 -1.93 -7.07 -24.33
CA GLN A 307 -1.23 -8.23 -23.76
C GLN A 307 -0.03 -8.63 -24.63
N ALA A 308 -0.26 -8.81 -25.94
CA ALA A 308 0.79 -9.15 -26.89
C ALA A 308 1.87 -8.07 -26.97
N THR A 309 1.48 -6.80 -26.89
CA THR A 309 2.42 -5.66 -26.88
C THR A 309 3.31 -5.69 -25.64
N LEU A 310 2.73 -5.89 -24.45
CA LEU A 310 3.46 -5.99 -23.19
C LEU A 310 4.44 -7.16 -23.18
N GLN A 311 4.03 -8.32 -23.68
CA GLN A 311 4.90 -9.50 -23.80
C GLN A 311 6.08 -9.23 -24.75
N ALA A 312 5.82 -8.57 -25.88
CA ALA A 312 6.87 -8.17 -26.81
C ALA A 312 7.83 -7.13 -26.20
N ASP A 313 7.30 -6.20 -25.40
CA ASP A 313 8.10 -5.18 -24.73
C ASP A 313 9.02 -5.79 -23.67
N ILE A 314 8.56 -6.77 -22.87
CA ILE A 314 9.42 -7.51 -21.93
C ILE A 314 10.60 -8.16 -22.67
N GLN A 315 10.34 -8.82 -23.80
CA GLN A 315 11.41 -9.43 -24.60
C GLN A 315 12.38 -8.36 -25.12
N ARG A 316 11.86 -7.25 -25.68
CA ARG A 316 12.66 -6.12 -26.18
C ARG A 316 13.54 -5.51 -25.09
N ILE A 317 13.01 -5.34 -23.87
CA ILE A 317 13.77 -4.84 -22.71
C ILE A 317 14.93 -5.78 -22.40
N ASN A 318 14.68 -7.09 -22.32
CA ASN A 318 15.73 -8.07 -22.06
C ASN A 318 16.82 -8.04 -23.12
N ASP A 319 16.44 -8.01 -24.40
CA ASP A 319 17.37 -7.97 -25.52
C ASP A 319 18.21 -6.67 -25.50
N PHE A 320 17.58 -5.53 -25.21
CA PHE A 320 18.26 -4.24 -25.11
C PHE A 320 19.32 -4.25 -24.00
N PHE A 321 18.96 -4.66 -22.78
CA PHE A 321 19.91 -4.67 -21.65
C PHE A 321 21.01 -5.73 -21.84
N ALA A 322 20.71 -6.87 -22.45
CA ALA A 322 21.72 -7.88 -22.79
C ALA A 322 22.75 -7.34 -23.80
N ALA A 323 22.30 -6.58 -24.81
CA ALA A 323 23.17 -5.98 -25.82
C ALA A 323 24.08 -4.86 -25.28
N GLN A 324 23.73 -4.25 -24.15
CA GLN A 324 24.52 -3.18 -23.52
C GLN A 324 25.46 -3.67 -22.39
N GLY A 325 25.29 -4.91 -21.95
CA GLY A 325 26.06 -5.52 -20.86
C GLY A 325 27.23 -6.40 -21.30
N GLY A 326 27.39 -6.63 -22.61
CA GLY A 326 28.56 -7.29 -23.22
C GLY A 326 29.57 -6.29 -23.74
#